data_AF-G9YUC9-F1
#
_entry.id   AF-G9YUC9-F1
#
_cell.length_a   1.000
_cell.length_b   1.000
_cell.length_c   1.000
_cell.angle_alpha   90.00
_cell.angle_beta   90.00
_cell.angle_gamma   90.00
#
_symmetry.space_group_name_H-M   'P 1'
#
loop_
_entity.id
_entity.type
_entity.pdbx_description
1 polymer ?
#
loop_
_entity_poly.entity_id
_entity_poly.type
_entity_poly.pdbx_seq_one_letter_code
_entity_poly.pdbx_strand_id
1 'polypeptide(L)'
;MIVFPVTPEAFIAYQEQLVGRELSEKEQGFTAAWVEAFNFSYEDGLKQDRAILEKDLDKLDEIMARHGDDAIVHKFAEACRAWMIEAWEQGAERSISK
;
A
#
# COMPACT_ATOMS: atom_id res chain seq x y z
N MET A 1 5.09 -1.59 13.55
CA MET A 1 5.37 -1.93 12.14
C MET A 1 4.34 -2.96 11.75
N ILE A 2 3.62 -2.73 10.65
CA ILE A 2 2.61 -3.66 10.14
C ILE A 2 3.28 -4.70 9.24
N VAL A 3 2.78 -5.93 9.25
CA VAL A 3 3.34 -7.04 8.48
C VAL A 3 2.31 -7.51 7.46
N PHE A 4 2.76 -7.69 6.22
CA PHE A 4 1.95 -8.20 5.12
C PHE A 4 2.11 -9.73 4.97
N PRO A 5 1.07 -10.46 4.52
CA PRO A 5 -0.26 -9.94 4.19
C PRO A 5 -1.05 -9.57 5.45
N VAL A 6 -1.94 -8.58 5.34
CA VAL A 6 -2.70 -8.03 6.46
C VAL A 6 -4.19 -7.94 6.15
N THR A 7 -5.03 -8.02 7.17
CA THR A 7 -6.48 -7.80 6.98
C THR A 7 -6.81 -6.31 6.94
N PRO A 8 -7.92 -5.91 6.29
CA PRO A 8 -8.39 -4.53 6.32
C PRO A 8 -8.53 -3.96 7.74
N GLU A 9 -9.08 -4.73 8.68
CA GLU A 9 -9.32 -4.30 10.05
C GLU A 9 -8.02 -4.03 10.80
N ALA A 10 -7.03 -4.92 10.66
CA ALA A 10 -5.72 -4.75 11.28
C ALA A 10 -4.95 -3.56 10.69
N PHE A 11 -5.07 -3.33 9.37
CA PHE A 11 -4.46 -2.18 8.73
C PHE A 11 -5.14 -0.87 9.12
N ILE A 12 -6.47 -0.82 9.18
CA ILE A 12 -7.23 0.34 9.67
C ILE A 12 -6.83 0.68 11.11
N ALA A 13 -6.83 -0.31 12.02
CA ALA A 13 -6.43 -0.09 13.41
C ALA A 13 -5.00 0.46 13.52
N TYR A 14 -4.09 0.00 12.65
CA TYR A 14 -2.75 0.54 12.59
C TYR A 14 -2.71 1.99 12.07
N GLN A 15 -3.48 2.33 11.03
CA GLN A 15 -3.60 3.71 10.57
C GLN A 15 -4.20 4.64 11.65
N GLU A 16 -5.22 4.18 12.37
CA GLU A 16 -5.83 4.92 13.48
C GLU A 16 -4.83 5.20 14.61
N GLN A 17 -4.00 4.20 14.93
CA GLN A 17 -2.90 4.38 15.88
C GLN A 17 -1.87 5.41 15.40
N LEU A 18 -1.53 5.43 14.11
CA LEU A 18 -0.59 6.40 13.53
C LEU A 18 -1.12 7.83 13.55
N VAL A 19 -2.40 8.02 13.25
CA VAL A 19 -3.04 9.34 13.19
C VAL A 19 -3.51 9.80 14.59
N GLY A 20 -3.62 8.89 15.56
CA GLY A 20 -4.04 9.19 16.93
C GLY A 20 -5.54 9.46 17.07
N ARG A 21 -6.35 8.99 16.11
CA ARG A 21 -7.81 9.07 16.12
C ARG A 21 -8.43 7.93 15.33
N GLU A 22 -9.70 7.66 15.62
CA GLU A 22 -10.53 6.81 14.77
C GLU A 22 -10.70 7.43 13.38
N LEU A 23 -10.64 6.59 12.34
CA LEU A 23 -10.91 6.98 10.98
C LEU A 23 -12.43 7.04 10.79
N SER A 24 -12.92 8.02 10.02
CA SER A 24 -14.32 8.05 9.62
C SER A 24 -14.67 6.85 8.74
N GLU A 25 -15.95 6.44 8.67
CA GLU A 25 -16.40 5.33 7.82
C GLU A 25 -15.90 5.45 6.37
N LYS A 26 -15.87 6.68 5.84
CA LYS A 26 -15.34 6.97 4.50
C LYS A 26 -13.84 6.68 4.41
N GLU A 27 -13.06 7.14 5.38
CA GLU A 27 -11.61 6.89 5.44
C GLU A 27 -11.29 5.41 5.65
N GLN A 28 -12.06 4.71 6.49
CA GLN A 28 -11.97 3.28 6.68
C GLN A 28 -12.27 2.53 5.37
N GLY A 29 -13.32 2.91 4.64
CA GLY A 29 -13.65 2.33 3.34
C GLY A 29 -12.55 2.52 2.30
N PHE A 30 -11.96 3.72 2.21
CA PHE A 30 -10.80 3.95 1.33
C PHE A 30 -9.60 3.13 1.76
N THR A 31 -9.30 3.09 3.05
CA THR A 31 -8.16 2.34 3.60
C THR A 31 -8.29 0.85 3.31
N ALA A 32 -9.47 0.27 3.56
CA ALA A 32 -9.76 -1.13 3.31
C ALA A 32 -9.61 -1.53 1.83
N ALA A 33 -10.05 -0.67 0.91
CA ALA A 33 -9.99 -0.95 -0.52
C ALA A 33 -8.57 -1.12 -1.06
N TRP A 34 -7.57 -0.50 -0.42
CA TRP A 34 -6.16 -0.58 -0.87
C TRP A 34 -5.38 -1.75 -0.26
N VAL A 35 -5.87 -2.34 0.84
CA VAL A 35 -5.17 -3.45 1.52
C VAL A 35 -4.98 -4.65 0.59
N GLU A 36 -5.95 -4.92 -0.28
CA GLU A 36 -5.81 -6.01 -1.25
C GLU A 36 -4.63 -5.76 -2.22
N ALA A 37 -4.48 -4.53 -2.73
CA ALA A 37 -3.36 -4.17 -3.60
C ALA A 37 -2.00 -4.28 -2.87
N PHE A 38 -1.94 -3.92 -1.59
CA PHE A 38 -0.72 -4.06 -0.78
C PHE A 38 -0.38 -5.55 -0.56
N ASN A 39 -1.38 -6.38 -0.26
CA ASN A 39 -1.19 -7.82 -0.12
C ASN A 39 -0.72 -8.47 -1.43
N PHE A 40 -1.23 -8.04 -2.59
CA PHE A 40 -0.69 -8.51 -3.88
C PHE A 40 0.76 -8.12 -4.10
N SER A 41 1.14 -6.89 -3.72
CA SER A 41 2.56 -6.46 -3.79
C SER A 41 3.45 -7.37 -2.95
N TYR A 42 3.00 -7.80 -1.77
CA TYR A 42 3.70 -8.80 -0.96
C TYR A 42 3.82 -10.16 -1.65
N GLU A 43 2.76 -10.64 -2.31
CA GLU A 43 2.82 -11.90 -3.07
C GLU A 43 3.78 -11.82 -4.26
N ASP A 44 3.90 -10.67 -4.91
CA ASP A 44 4.87 -10.46 -5.98
C ASP A 44 6.30 -10.40 -5.42
N GLY A 45 6.46 -9.84 -4.22
CA GLY A 45 7.71 -9.92 -3.45
C GLY A 45 8.14 -11.36 -3.17
N LEU A 46 7.21 -12.22 -2.74
CA LEU A 46 7.47 -13.65 -2.54
C LEU A 46 7.97 -14.35 -3.82
N LYS A 47 7.55 -13.88 -4.98
CA LYS A 47 7.96 -14.38 -6.30
C LYS A 47 9.22 -13.70 -6.84
N GLN A 48 9.76 -12.69 -6.15
CA GLN A 48 10.84 -11.81 -6.61
C GLN A 48 10.49 -11.11 -7.95
N ASP A 49 9.19 -10.90 -8.23
CA ASP A 49 8.75 -10.28 -9.46
C ASP A 49 8.73 -8.76 -9.30
N ARG A 50 9.90 -8.14 -9.53
CA ARG A 50 10.05 -6.69 -9.45
C ARG A 50 9.33 -5.95 -10.58
N ALA A 51 9.15 -6.59 -11.74
CA ALA A 51 8.57 -5.96 -12.91
C ALA A 51 7.08 -5.66 -12.71
N ILE A 52 6.36 -6.53 -11.99
CA ILE A 52 4.95 -6.27 -11.64
C ILE A 52 4.84 -5.07 -10.68
N LEU A 53 5.70 -5.00 -9.64
CA LEU A 53 5.72 -3.85 -8.74
C LEU A 53 5.96 -2.55 -9.52
N GLU A 54 6.97 -2.50 -10.39
CA GLU A 54 7.27 -1.30 -11.19
C GLU A 54 6.08 -0.85 -12.04
N LYS A 55 5.41 -1.80 -12.71
CA LYS A 55 4.21 -1.52 -13.50
C LYS A 55 3.05 -0.97 -12.66
N ASP A 56 2.90 -1.43 -11.42
CA ASP A 56 1.85 -0.94 -10.53
C ASP A 56 2.20 0.44 -9.95
N LEU A 57 3.48 0.72 -9.70
CA LEU A 57 3.94 2.05 -9.32
C LEU A 57 3.76 3.05 -10.47
N ASP A 58 4.02 2.66 -11.72
CA ASP A 58 3.77 3.51 -12.90
C ASP A 58 2.29 3.94 -12.99
N LYS A 59 1.35 3.07 -12.62
CA LYS A 59 -0.08 3.43 -12.58
C LYS A 59 -0.39 4.50 -11.52
N LEU A 60 0.30 4.49 -10.38
CA LEU A 60 0.16 5.54 -9.38
C LEU A 60 0.71 6.87 -9.92
N ASP A 61 1.83 6.84 -10.63
CA ASP A 61 2.40 8.01 -11.29
C ASP A 61 1.47 8.57 -12.38
N GLU A 62 0.81 7.70 -13.15
CA GLU A 62 -0.23 8.10 -14.10
C GLU A 62 -1.43 8.78 -13.42
N ILE A 63 -1.87 8.27 -12.27
CA ILE A 63 -2.96 8.90 -11.49
C ILE A 63 -2.52 10.30 -11.06
N MET A 64 -1.32 10.44 -10.50
CA MET A 64 -0.79 11.76 -10.09
C MET A 64 -0.72 12.74 -11.26
N ALA A 65 -0.26 12.29 -12.44
CA ALA A 65 -0.18 13.12 -13.63
C ALA A 65 -1.56 13.57 -14.15
N ARG A 66 -2.58 12.67 -14.11
CA ARG A 66 -3.95 13.00 -14.55
C ARG A 66 -4.64 14.02 -13.64
N HIS A 67 -4.28 14.03 -12.36
CA HIS A 67 -4.90 14.91 -11.36
C HIS A 67 -4.16 16.25 -11.15
N GLY A 68 -3.12 16.54 -11.96
CA GLY A 68 -2.41 17.82 -11.90
C GLY A 68 -1.83 18.10 -10.51
N ASP A 69 -1.96 19.32 -10.00
CA ASP A 69 -1.43 19.73 -8.69
C ASP A 69 -2.40 19.46 -7.52
N ASP A 70 -3.29 18.45 -7.64
CA ASP A 70 -4.16 18.06 -6.53
C ASP A 70 -3.33 17.43 -5.39
N ALA A 71 -3.03 18.26 -4.40
CA ALA A 71 -2.20 17.90 -3.26
C ALA A 71 -2.76 16.74 -2.42
N ILE A 72 -4.08 16.49 -2.45
CA ILE A 72 -4.67 15.36 -1.73
C ILE A 72 -4.40 14.08 -2.50
N VAL A 73 -4.63 14.09 -3.82
CA VAL A 73 -4.38 12.93 -4.68
C VAL A 73 -2.90 12.55 -4.66
N HIS A 74 -2.00 13.53 -4.74
CA HIS A 74 -0.55 13.28 -4.68
C HIS A 74 -0.13 12.65 -3.35
N LYS A 75 -0.52 13.25 -2.22
CA LYS A 75 -0.19 12.69 -0.91
C LYS A 75 -0.73 11.27 -0.72
N PHE A 76 -1.93 11.02 -1.24
CA PHE A 76 -2.53 9.70 -1.19
C PHE A 76 -1.76 8.68 -2.04
N ALA A 77 -1.44 9.03 -3.29
CA ALA A 77 -0.68 8.16 -4.19
C ALA A 77 0.74 7.88 -3.68
N GLU A 78 1.41 8.88 -3.11
CA GLU A 78 2.71 8.72 -2.44
C GLU A 78 2.63 7.74 -1.25
N ALA A 79 1.57 7.83 -0.44
CA ALA A 79 1.35 6.90 0.67
C ALA A 79 1.11 5.46 0.17
N CYS A 80 0.29 5.29 -0.86
CA CYS A 80 0.07 3.98 -1.50
C CYS A 80 1.38 3.41 -2.06
N ARG A 81 2.18 4.24 -2.74
CA ARG A 81 3.51 3.86 -3.27
C ARG A 81 4.41 3.32 -2.17
N ALA A 82 4.47 3.99 -1.03
CA ALA A 82 5.28 3.55 0.11
C ALA A 82 4.82 2.18 0.63
N TRP A 83 3.51 1.98 0.79
CA TRP A 83 2.96 0.71 1.27
C TRP A 83 3.16 -0.45 0.28
N MET A 84 3.04 -0.21 -1.03
CA MET A 84 3.31 -1.25 -2.04
C MET A 84 4.77 -1.70 -2.03
N ILE A 85 5.71 -0.76 -1.90
CA ILE A 85 7.15 -1.06 -1.82
C ILE A 85 7.45 -1.86 -0.54
N GLU A 86 6.99 -1.37 0.61
CA GLU A 86 7.18 -2.05 1.91
C GLU A 86 6.62 -3.48 1.87
N ALA A 87 5.40 -3.67 1.36
CA ALA A 87 4.79 -4.98 1.26
C ALA A 87 5.60 -5.93 0.35
N TRP A 88 6.05 -5.44 -0.80
CA TRP A 88 6.90 -6.22 -1.71
C TRP A 88 8.24 -6.59 -1.06
N GLU A 89 8.89 -5.65 -0.37
CA GLU A 89 10.17 -5.89 0.32
C GLU A 89 10.02 -6.95 1.41
N GLN A 90 8.96 -6.88 2.22
CA GLN A 90 8.65 -7.92 3.21
C GLN A 90 8.46 -9.30 2.56
N GLY A 91 7.77 -9.38 1.42
CA GLY A 91 7.61 -10.62 0.66
C GLY A 91 8.94 -11.14 0.11
N ALA A 92 9.76 -10.25 -0.44
CA ALA A 92 11.07 -10.57 -1.00
C ALA A 92 12.03 -11.11 0.07
N GLU A 93 12.13 -10.43 1.21
CA GLU A 93 12.94 -10.88 2.35
C GLU A 93 12.48 -12.24 2.88
N ARG A 94 11.16 -12.45 2.96
CA ARG A 94 10.57 -13.71 3.41
C ARG A 94 10.92 -14.87 2.48
N SER A 95 11.00 -14.63 1.17
CA SER A 95 11.35 -15.67 0.18
C SER A 95 12.78 -16.19 0.32
N ILE A 96 13.70 -15.35 0.81
CA ILE A 96 15.14 -15.64 0.95
C ILE A 96 15.43 -16.31 2.30
N SER A 97 14.64 -16.00 3.33
CA SER A 97 14.83 -16.47 4.72
C SER A 97 14.32 -17.90 4.98
N LYS A 98 14.50 -18.82 4.02
CA LYS A 98 14.07 -20.23 4.15
C LYS A 98 14.95 -21.05 5.08
#